data_AF-A0AAV2I2N4-F1
#
_entry.id   AF-A0AAV2I2N4-F1
#
_cell.length_a   1.000
_cell.length_b   1.000
_cell.length_c   1.000
_cell.angle_alpha   90.00
_cell.angle_beta   90.00
_cell.angle_gamma   90.00
#
_symmetry.space_group_name_H-M   'P 1'
#
loop_
_entity.id
_entity.type
_entity.pdbx_description
1 polymer ?
#
loop_
_entity_poly.entity_id
_entity_poly.type
_entity_poly.pdbx_seq_one_letter_code
_entity_poly.pdbx_strand_id
1 'polypeptide(L)'
;MTTVGKNILFFCNVGKLPSCIAFCLNTETKLMRKLSALGGVDGQIVSFKDEQATYLLSENGSLLKFVDTSSKPSIQFMTKLWGFTWGITGALVYRKELFLFGKPNKKIEGISLPCGQAYCPVDDATKKLWPWSTSLPGYFEQIKVVSIESRSKCFPVIVPKKWMSDQSLYPKTA
;
A
#
# COMPACT_ATOMS: atom_id res chain seq x y z
N MET A 1 -14.89 20.61 -16.61
CA MET A 1 -15.56 19.65 -15.71
C MET A 1 -14.76 18.36 -15.72
N THR A 2 -13.96 18.10 -14.69
CA THR A 2 -13.21 16.86 -14.55
C THR A 2 -14.17 15.73 -14.21
N THR A 3 -14.31 14.76 -15.11
CA THR A 3 -15.18 13.59 -14.93
C THR A 3 -14.75 12.82 -13.69
N VAL A 4 -15.63 12.78 -12.70
CA VAL A 4 -15.51 11.91 -11.52
C VAL A 4 -15.34 10.48 -12.02
N GLY A 5 -14.34 9.78 -11.50
CA GLY A 5 -13.90 8.48 -12.00
C GLY A 5 -15.04 7.46 -12.05
N LYS A 6 -15.45 7.08 -13.25
CA LYS A 6 -16.54 6.11 -13.53
C LYS A 6 -16.13 4.64 -13.31
N ASN A 7 -14.91 4.39 -12.85
CA ASN A 7 -14.31 3.07 -12.82
C ASN A 7 -13.58 2.82 -11.51
N ILE A 8 -13.73 1.61 -10.97
CA ILE A 8 -12.97 1.09 -9.82
C ILE A 8 -12.02 0.00 -10.31
N LEU A 9 -10.75 0.11 -9.95
CA LEU A 9 -9.73 -0.90 -10.26
C LEU A 9 -9.53 -1.84 -9.08
N PHE A 10 -9.47 -3.14 -9.38
CA PHE A 10 -9.14 -4.19 -8.42
C PHE A 10 -7.90 -4.93 -8.88
N PHE A 11 -7.01 -5.21 -7.94
CA PHE A 11 -5.80 -5.97 -8.16
C PHE A 11 -5.87 -7.24 -7.32
N CYS A 12 -5.95 -8.38 -8.00
CA CYS A 12 -6.09 -9.67 -7.36
C CYS A 12 -4.81 -10.47 -7.58
N ASN A 13 -4.15 -10.86 -6.49
CA ASN A 13 -3.07 -11.82 -6.58
C ASN A 13 -3.65 -13.23 -6.80
N VAL A 14 -3.08 -13.99 -7.74
CA VAL A 14 -3.55 -15.33 -8.11
C VAL A 14 -2.57 -16.38 -7.60
N GLY A 15 -2.81 -16.85 -6.38
CA GLY A 15 -2.08 -17.97 -5.79
C GLY A 15 -0.59 -17.70 -5.60
N LYS A 16 0.25 -18.68 -5.96
CA LYS A 16 1.72 -18.62 -5.82
C LYS A 16 2.44 -18.10 -7.07
N LEU A 17 1.69 -17.71 -8.11
CA LEU A 17 2.31 -17.25 -9.35
C LEU A 17 2.72 -15.77 -9.24
N PRO A 18 3.81 -15.35 -9.89
CA PRO A 18 4.30 -13.97 -9.95
C PRO A 18 3.41 -13.10 -10.87
N SER A 19 2.10 -13.14 -10.64
CA SER A 19 1.11 -12.50 -11.49
C SER A 19 -0.05 -11.93 -10.69
N CYS A 20 -0.38 -10.68 -10.98
CA CYS A 20 -1.58 -10.03 -10.50
C CYS A 20 -2.58 -9.90 -11.65
N ILE A 21 -3.87 -10.18 -11.42
CA ILE A 21 -4.92 -9.88 -12.39
C ILE A 21 -5.56 -8.54 -12.03
N ALA A 22 -5.66 -7.64 -13.01
CA ALA A 22 -6.41 -6.40 -12.86
C ALA A 22 -7.85 -6.55 -13.39
N PHE A 23 -8.81 -6.05 -12.62
CA PHE A 23 -10.21 -5.92 -13.01
C PHE A 23 -10.62 -4.45 -12.97
N CYS A 24 -11.54 -4.08 -13.84
CA CYS A 24 -12.15 -2.75 -13.89
C CYS A 24 -13.66 -2.89 -13.78
N LEU A 25 -14.24 -2.29 -12.74
CA LEU A 25 -15.69 -2.17 -12.56
C LEU A 25 -16.12 -0.79 -13.02
N ASN A 26 -16.95 -0.73 -14.06
CA ASN A 26 -17.64 0.50 -14.41
C ASN A 26 -18.78 0.73 -13.40
N THR A 27 -18.76 1.86 -12.70
CA THR A 27 -19.71 2.16 -11.61
C THR A 27 -21.09 2.54 -12.11
N GLU A 28 -21.22 3.00 -13.37
CA GLU A 28 -22.50 3.37 -13.98
C GLU A 28 -23.25 2.12 -14.47
N THR A 29 -22.55 1.25 -15.21
CA THR A 29 -23.13 0.04 -15.78
C THR A 29 -23.10 -1.15 -14.82
N LYS A 30 -22.31 -1.05 -13.74
CA LYS A 30 -22.01 -2.15 -12.80
C LYS A 30 -21.37 -3.37 -13.48
N LEU A 31 -20.81 -3.19 -14.68
CA LEU A 31 -20.16 -4.27 -15.43
C LEU A 31 -18.68 -4.33 -15.05
N MET A 32 -18.21 -5.55 -14.80
CA MET A 32 -16.82 -5.85 -14.50
C MET A 32 -16.13 -6.43 -15.73
N ARG A 33 -14.98 -5.88 -16.09
CA ARG A 33 -14.13 -6.37 -17.17
C ARG A 33 -12.78 -6.80 -16.59
N LYS A 34 -12.35 -8.03 -16.90
CA LYS A 34 -10.98 -8.48 -16.70
C LYS A 34 -10.08 -7.78 -17.71
N LEU A 35 -9.03 -7.12 -17.24
CA LEU A 35 -8.14 -6.36 -18.13
C LEU A 35 -7.03 -7.23 -18.71
N SER A 36 -6.10 -7.69 -17.87
CA SER A 36 -4.98 -8.56 -18.24
C SER A 36 -4.27 -9.06 -16.98
N ALA A 37 -3.48 -10.12 -17.12
CA ALA A 37 -2.48 -10.46 -16.12
C ALA A 37 -1.30 -9.47 -16.22
N LEU A 38 -0.92 -8.93 -15.07
CA LEU A 38 0.23 -8.06 -14.85
C LEU A 38 1.34 -8.95 -14.27
N GLY A 39 2.35 -9.25 -15.08
CA GLY A 39 3.51 -10.04 -14.64
C GLY A 39 4.50 -9.19 -13.86
N GLY A 40 5.37 -9.83 -13.07
CA GLY A 40 6.40 -9.14 -12.28
C GLY A 40 5.87 -8.60 -10.95
N VAL A 41 4.74 -9.13 -10.49
CA VAL A 41 4.14 -8.84 -9.19
C VAL A 41 4.16 -10.11 -8.35
N ASP A 42 5.01 -10.12 -7.34
CA ASP A 42 5.23 -11.29 -6.48
C ASP A 42 4.68 -11.04 -5.09
N GLY A 43 4.06 -12.06 -4.51
CA GLY A 43 3.61 -12.05 -3.12
C GLY A 43 2.45 -11.10 -2.85
N GLN A 44 2.22 -10.79 -1.57
CA GLN A 44 1.14 -9.89 -1.19
C GLN A 44 1.35 -8.48 -1.76
N ILE A 45 0.28 -7.88 -2.29
CA ILE A 45 0.29 -6.50 -2.78
C ILE A 45 -0.75 -5.66 -2.06
N VAL A 46 -0.44 -4.38 -1.93
CA VAL A 46 -1.41 -3.33 -1.66
C VAL A 46 -1.38 -2.31 -2.78
N SER A 47 -2.54 -1.74 -3.09
CA SER A 47 -2.67 -0.67 -4.07
C SER A 47 -3.06 0.62 -3.37
N PHE A 48 -2.50 1.72 -3.82
CA PHE A 48 -2.87 3.07 -3.37
C PHE A 48 -2.78 4.03 -4.54
N LYS A 49 -3.34 5.22 -4.37
CA LYS A 49 -3.41 6.23 -5.43
C LYS A 49 -3.04 7.59 -4.85
N ASP A 50 -2.37 8.40 -5.66
CA ASP A 50 -2.24 9.84 -5.45
C ASP A 50 -2.92 10.62 -6.58
N GLU A 51 -2.63 11.92 -6.68
CA GLU A 51 -3.21 12.78 -7.72
C GLU A 51 -2.72 12.41 -9.13
N GLN A 52 -1.56 11.76 -9.26
CA GLN A 52 -0.90 11.49 -10.53
C GLN A 52 -1.11 10.08 -11.04
N ALA A 53 -1.13 9.07 -10.15
CA ALA A 53 -1.11 7.68 -10.55
C ALA A 53 -1.64 6.71 -9.49
N THR A 54 -1.92 5.49 -9.97
CA THR A 54 -2.15 4.33 -9.11
C THR A 54 -0.84 3.56 -8.97
N TYR A 55 -0.51 3.19 -7.75
CA TYR A 55 0.69 2.44 -7.39
C TYR A 55 0.32 1.09 -6.80
N LEU A 56 1.20 0.12 -7.00
CA LEU A 56 1.18 -1.19 -6.36
C LEU A 56 2.47 -1.32 -5.56
N LEU A 57 2.36 -1.83 -4.34
CA LEU A 57 3.48 -2.07 -3.46
C LEU A 57 3.42 -3.51 -2.99
N SER A 58 4.46 -4.28 -3.31
CA SER A 58 4.60 -5.67 -2.90
C SER A 58 5.27 -5.79 -1.54
N GLU A 59 5.05 -6.94 -0.88
CA GLU A 59 5.65 -7.29 0.40
C GLU A 59 7.19 -7.22 0.42
N ASN A 60 7.83 -7.42 -0.74
CA ASN A 60 9.28 -7.34 -0.90
C ASN A 60 9.83 -5.93 -1.15
N GLY A 61 8.96 -4.91 -1.12
CA GLY A 61 9.33 -3.50 -1.25
C GLY A 61 9.38 -2.95 -2.66
N SER A 62 9.06 -3.75 -3.69
CA SER A 62 8.96 -3.22 -5.05
C SER A 62 7.75 -2.28 -5.17
N LEU A 63 8.04 -1.02 -5.50
CA LEU A 63 7.03 -0.03 -5.85
C LEU A 63 6.86 -0.03 -7.37
N LEU A 64 5.63 -0.26 -7.80
CA LEU A 64 5.24 -0.36 -9.20
C LEU A 64 4.19 0.71 -9.48
N LYS A 65 4.25 1.33 -10.65
CA LYS A 65 3.23 2.27 -11.14
C LYS A 65 2.34 1.54 -12.13
N PHE A 66 1.02 1.60 -11.92
CA PHE A 66 0.06 1.12 -12.90
C PHE A 66 -0.08 2.16 -14.02
N VAL A 67 0.08 1.70 -15.26
CA VAL A 67 -0.03 2.52 -16.46
C VAL A 67 -1.19 2.01 -17.29
N ASP A 68 -2.26 2.81 -17.33
CA ASP A 68 -3.40 2.54 -18.20
C ASP A 68 -3.08 3.09 -19.60
N THR A 69 -2.86 2.19 -20.55
CA THR A 69 -2.70 2.56 -21.97
C THR A 69 -3.94 2.14 -22.74
N SER A 70 -4.23 2.85 -23.84
CA SER A 70 -5.42 2.59 -24.67
C SER A 70 -5.51 1.16 -25.22
N SER A 71 -4.38 0.45 -25.34
CA SER A 71 -4.31 -0.90 -25.91
C SER A 71 -4.16 -2.00 -24.87
N LYS A 72 -3.33 -1.81 -23.82
CA LYS A 72 -3.10 -2.83 -22.79
C LYS A 72 -2.54 -2.21 -21.51
N PRO A 73 -3.16 -2.44 -20.34
CA PRO A 73 -2.58 -1.97 -19.09
C PRO A 73 -1.27 -2.68 -18.80
N SER A 74 -0.33 -1.92 -18.24
CA SER A 74 0.99 -2.40 -17.86
C SER A 74 1.37 -1.89 -16.48
N ILE A 75 2.47 -2.42 -15.95
CA ILE A 75 3.10 -1.94 -14.73
C ILE A 75 4.51 -1.51 -15.06
N GLN A 76 4.92 -0.40 -14.46
CA GLN A 76 6.26 0.14 -14.56
C GLN A 76 6.94 0.00 -13.20
N PHE A 77 8.08 -0.67 -13.14
CA PHE A 77 8.89 -0.67 -11.92
C PHE A 77 9.43 0.73 -11.66
N MET A 78 9.20 1.24 -10.45
CA MET A 78 9.63 2.57 -10.04
C MET A 78 10.92 2.47 -9.24
N THR A 79 10.89 1.71 -8.15
CA THR A 79 12.02 1.56 -7.23
C THR A 79 11.75 0.41 -6.25
N LYS A 80 12.74 0.07 -5.44
CA LYS A 80 12.62 -0.86 -4.32
C LYS A 80 12.81 -0.09 -3.01
N LEU A 81 11.75 0.00 -2.20
CA LEU A 81 11.73 0.76 -0.95
C LEU A 81 12.44 0.03 0.20
N TRP A 82 12.50 -1.31 0.16
CA TRP A 82 13.24 -2.13 1.13
C TRP A 82 13.64 -3.48 0.54
N GLY A 83 14.57 -4.18 1.19
CA GLY A 83 15.13 -5.46 0.74
C GLY A 83 14.53 -6.73 1.38
N PHE A 84 13.65 -6.59 2.38
CA PHE A 84 13.08 -7.69 3.16
C PHE A 84 11.59 -7.96 2.87
N THR A 85 11.00 -9.00 3.45
CA THR A 85 9.56 -9.26 3.32
C THR A 85 8.78 -8.62 4.46
N TRP A 86 7.75 -7.84 4.12
CA TRP A 86 6.90 -7.16 5.07
C TRP A 86 5.42 -7.48 4.80
N GLY A 87 4.72 -7.99 5.82
CA GLY A 87 3.25 -8.15 5.82
C GLY A 87 2.51 -6.82 5.85
N ILE A 88 2.49 -6.13 4.71
CA ILE A 88 1.76 -4.87 4.52
C ILE A 88 0.29 -5.20 4.28
N THR A 89 -0.58 -4.60 5.08
CA THR A 89 -2.03 -4.80 5.04
C THR A 89 -2.77 -3.63 4.41
N GLY A 90 -2.14 -2.46 4.29
CA GLY A 90 -2.70 -1.30 3.60
C GLY A 90 -1.65 -0.23 3.29
N ALA A 91 -2.00 0.68 2.39
CA ALA A 91 -1.21 1.86 2.11
C ALA A 91 -2.13 3.04 1.74
N LEU A 92 -1.69 4.26 2.03
CA LEU A 92 -2.44 5.48 1.75
C LEU A 92 -1.47 6.63 1.49
N VAL A 93 -1.79 7.51 0.53
CA VAL A 93 -1.06 8.77 0.35
C VAL A 93 -1.90 9.93 0.84
N TYR A 94 -1.31 10.79 1.66
CA TYR A 94 -1.92 12.04 2.11
C TYR A 94 -0.87 13.15 2.13
N ARG A 95 -1.13 14.27 1.42
CA ARG A 95 -0.21 15.42 1.34
C ARG A 95 1.23 15.04 0.98
N LYS A 96 1.40 14.19 -0.05
CA LYS A 96 2.70 13.62 -0.49
C LYS A 96 3.44 12.77 0.56
N GLU A 97 2.77 12.39 1.64
CA GLU A 97 3.29 11.41 2.60
C GLU A 97 2.65 10.05 2.32
N LEU A 98 3.46 9.01 2.21
CA LEU A 98 3.02 7.63 2.07
C LEU A 98 2.93 6.97 3.44
N PHE A 99 1.73 6.59 3.85
CA PHE A 99 1.47 5.81 5.06
C PHE A 99 1.36 4.33 4.70
N LEU A 100 2.19 3.51 5.34
CA LEU A 100 2.20 2.07 5.20
C LEU A 100 1.65 1.44 6.47
N PHE A 101 0.68 0.55 6.31
CA PHE A 101 0.00 -0.13 7.40
C PHE A 101 0.34 -1.61 7.36
N GLY A 102 0.75 -2.16 8.49
CA GLY A 102 1.05 -3.58 8.59
C GLY A 102 2.00 -3.87 9.74
N LYS A 103 2.54 -5.10 9.74
CA LYS A 103 3.47 -5.54 10.77
C LYS A 103 4.75 -6.06 10.14
N PRO A 104 5.92 -5.50 10.46
CA PRO A 104 7.18 -6.08 10.03
C PRO A 104 7.26 -7.53 10.53
N ASN A 105 7.77 -8.42 9.69
CA ASN A 105 7.87 -9.83 10.03
C ASN A 105 8.90 -10.00 11.16
N LYS A 106 8.35 -10.22 12.38
CA LYS A 106 8.93 -10.44 13.72
C LYS A 106 9.10 -9.22 14.64
N LYS A 107 8.70 -9.47 15.90
CA LYS A 107 8.75 -8.61 17.08
C LYS A 107 10.17 -8.10 17.33
N ILE A 108 10.32 -6.79 17.53
CA ILE A 108 11.32 -6.27 18.45
C ILE A 108 10.55 -5.45 19.47
N GLU A 109 10.25 -6.11 20.57
CA GLU A 109 9.82 -5.42 21.78
C GLU A 109 11.02 -4.59 22.28
N GLY A 110 10.81 -3.29 22.50
CA GLY A 110 11.73 -2.45 23.26
C GLY A 110 12.71 -1.54 22.51
N ILE A 111 12.62 -1.36 21.19
CA ILE A 111 13.46 -0.39 20.46
C ILE A 111 12.60 0.53 19.59
N SER A 112 12.62 1.83 19.88
CA SER A 112 12.15 2.86 18.95
C SER A 112 13.05 2.83 17.72
N LEU A 113 12.55 2.32 16.60
CA LEU A 113 13.26 2.34 15.33
C LEU A 113 13.43 3.79 14.84
N PRO A 114 14.64 4.22 14.47
CA PRO A 114 14.81 5.46 13.73
C PRO A 114 14.04 5.41 12.40
N CYS A 115 13.49 6.55 11.96
CA CYS A 115 12.93 6.66 10.61
C CYS A 115 13.94 6.13 9.57
N GLY A 116 13.49 5.26 8.67
CA GLY A 116 14.36 4.71 7.61
C GLY A 116 15.10 3.46 8.00
N GLN A 117 14.83 2.92 9.17
CA GLN A 117 15.32 1.61 9.56
C GLN A 117 14.15 0.69 9.89
N ALA A 118 14.28 -0.56 9.44
CA ALA A 118 13.38 -1.65 9.80
C ALA A 118 14.25 -2.84 10.16
N TYR A 119 13.87 -3.55 11.21
CA TYR A 119 14.59 -4.75 11.58
C TYR A 119 14.17 -5.92 10.70
N CYS A 120 15.16 -6.67 10.20
CA CYS A 120 14.93 -7.94 9.54
C CYS A 120 15.61 -9.05 10.36
N PRO A 121 14.87 -10.07 10.83
CA PRO A 121 15.46 -11.20 11.53
C PRO A 121 16.14 -12.11 10.49
N VAL A 122 17.43 -11.92 10.26
CA VAL A 122 18.21 -12.84 9.41
C VAL A 122 18.74 -14.02 10.24
N ASP A 123 18.91 -13.83 11.55
CA ASP A 123 19.18 -14.88 12.54
C ASP A 123 18.86 -14.32 13.94
N ASP A 124 18.36 -15.14 14.87
CA ASP A 124 18.07 -14.71 16.27
C ASP A 124 19.32 -14.18 17.00
N ALA A 125 20.51 -14.45 16.45
CA ALA A 125 21.81 -14.00 16.96
C ALA A 125 22.26 -12.61 16.44
N THR A 126 21.70 -12.08 15.33
CA THR A 126 22.13 -10.78 14.78
C THR A 126 20.94 -9.86 14.50
N LYS A 127 20.68 -8.93 15.43
CA LYS A 127 19.74 -7.82 15.22
C LYS A 127 20.31 -6.82 14.21
N LYS A 128 20.28 -7.15 12.91
CA LYS A 128 20.69 -6.23 11.85
C LYS A 128 19.54 -5.30 11.46
N LEU A 129 19.79 -4.01 11.56
CA LEU A 129 18.93 -2.96 11.01
C LEU A 129 19.11 -2.93 9.49
N TRP A 130 18.01 -3.10 8.76
CA TRP A 130 18.02 -2.93 7.31
C TRP A 130 17.52 -1.52 6.97
N PRO A 131 18.24 -0.80 6.09
CA PRO A 131 17.76 0.47 5.60
C PRO A 131 16.50 0.26 4.76
N TRP A 132 15.55 1.16 4.91
CA TRP A 132 14.44 1.34 3.97
C TRP A 132 14.33 2.82 3.63
N SER A 133 13.78 3.12 2.47
CA SER A 133 13.62 4.49 2.01
C SER A 133 12.63 5.24 2.90
N THR A 134 13.06 6.34 3.51
CA THR A 134 12.19 7.27 4.27
C THR A 134 11.43 8.23 3.38
N SER A 135 11.83 8.33 2.12
CA SER A 135 11.29 9.25 1.14
C SER A 135 11.55 8.70 -0.26
N LEU A 136 10.84 9.24 -1.23
CA LEU A 136 11.09 9.02 -2.64
C LEU A 136 10.94 10.38 -3.33
N PRO A 137 12.03 11.20 -3.41
CA PRO A 137 11.96 12.54 -3.96
C PRO A 137 11.29 12.58 -5.34
N GLY A 138 10.38 13.53 -5.52
CA GLY A 138 9.51 13.62 -6.71
C GLY A 138 8.19 12.85 -6.62
N TYR A 139 8.05 11.93 -5.65
CA TYR A 139 6.83 11.15 -5.43
C TYR A 139 6.31 11.30 -3.99
N PHE A 140 7.11 10.93 -3.00
CA PHE A 140 6.75 10.97 -1.58
C PHE A 140 7.81 11.71 -0.78
N GLU A 141 7.43 12.79 -0.11
CA GLU A 141 8.34 13.57 0.74
C GLU A 141 8.72 12.80 2.00
N GLN A 142 7.78 12.00 2.52
CA GLN A 142 7.99 11.11 3.67
C GLN A 142 7.25 9.79 3.48
N ILE A 143 7.81 8.72 4.04
CA ILE A 143 7.19 7.41 4.14
C ILE A 143 7.10 7.06 5.63
N LYS A 144 5.88 6.84 6.11
CA LYS A 144 5.55 6.60 7.51
C LYS A 144 4.98 5.20 7.69
N VAL A 145 5.37 4.56 8.78
CA VAL A 145 4.87 3.23 9.14
C VAL A 145 3.89 3.34 10.31
N VAL A 146 2.72 2.76 10.13
CA VAL A 146 1.72 2.61 11.18
C VAL A 146 1.60 1.12 11.48
N SER A 147 2.05 0.73 12.68
CA SER A 147 1.96 -0.66 13.10
C SER A 147 0.50 -1.02 13.38
N ILE A 148 0.04 -2.11 12.76
CA ILE A 148 -1.27 -2.69 13.06
C ILE A 148 -1.10 -4.17 13.44
N GLU A 149 -1.96 -4.65 14.34
CA GLU A 149 -2.00 -6.04 14.75
C GLU A 149 -2.18 -6.99 13.55
N SER A 150 -1.44 -8.10 13.55
CA SER A 150 -1.24 -8.99 12.40
C SER A 150 -2.49 -9.76 11.93
N ARG A 151 -3.60 -9.70 12.67
CA ARG A 151 -4.87 -10.32 12.26
C ARG A 151 -5.81 -9.33 11.55
N SER A 152 -5.50 -8.04 11.60
CA SER A 152 -6.37 -6.99 11.09
C SER A 152 -6.06 -6.71 9.62
N LYS A 153 -7.04 -6.96 8.74
CA LYS A 153 -7.05 -6.36 7.41
C LYS A 153 -7.49 -4.91 7.56
N CYS A 154 -6.76 -3.98 6.97
CA CYS A 154 -7.01 -2.56 7.17
C CYS A 154 -7.32 -1.88 5.85
N PHE A 155 -8.41 -1.12 5.84
CA PHE A 155 -8.81 -0.29 4.73
C PHE A 155 -8.64 1.17 5.18
N PRO A 156 -7.41 1.72 5.09
CA PRO A 156 -7.20 3.11 5.49
C PRO A 156 -8.01 4.05 4.58
N VAL A 157 -8.80 4.93 5.18
CA VAL A 157 -9.62 5.91 4.48
C VAL A 157 -9.36 7.30 5.04
N ILE A 158 -9.23 8.29 4.15
CA ILE A 158 -9.21 9.70 4.53
C ILE A 158 -10.66 10.16 4.66
N VAL A 159 -11.07 10.52 5.86
CA VAL A 159 -12.42 11.01 6.14
C VAL A 159 -12.44 12.54 6.28
N PRO A 160 -13.51 13.22 5.86
CA PRO A 160 -13.68 14.65 6.09
C PRO A 160 -13.66 14.97 7.60
N LYS A 161 -13.00 16.07 7.98
CA LYS A 161 -12.93 16.52 9.40
C LYS A 161 -14.31 16.61 10.07
N LYS A 162 -15.33 17.05 9.32
CA LYS A 162 -16.71 17.13 9.81
C LYS A 162 -17.28 15.79 10.30
N TRP A 163 -16.85 14.65 9.75
CA TRP A 163 -17.27 13.33 10.23
C TRP A 163 -16.65 12.95 11.57
N MET A 164 -15.51 13.57 11.92
CA MET A 164 -14.82 13.36 13.20
C MET A 164 -15.27 14.35 14.28
N SER A 165 -16.03 15.39 13.91
CA SER A 165 -16.43 16.48 14.80
C SER A 165 -17.70 16.16 15.59
N ASP A 166 -18.37 15.06 15.26
CA ASP A 166 -19.59 14.61 15.93
C ASP A 166 -19.22 13.82 17.19
N GLN A 167 -19.04 14.54 18.31
CA GLN A 167 -18.71 13.95 19.61
C GLN A 167 -19.85 13.07 20.18
N SER A 168 -21.01 13.01 19.52
CA SER A 168 -22.15 12.16 19.94
C SER A 168 -21.87 10.65 19.80
N LEU A 169 -20.84 10.26 19.03
CA LEU A 169 -20.45 8.86 18.82
C LEU A 169 -19.48 8.29 19.88
N TYR A 170 -18.97 9.13 20.78
CA TYR A 170 -18.16 8.66 21.90
C TYR A 170 -19.04 8.66 23.15
N PRO A 171 -19.53 7.50 23.63
CA PRO A 171 -20.24 7.45 24.89
C PRO A 171 -19.30 8.00 25.95
N LYS A 172 -19.72 9.08 26.62
CA LYS A 172 -19.05 9.54 27.83
C LYS A 172 -19.13 8.38 28.82
N THR A 173 -17.99 7.74 29.08
CA THR A 173 -17.83 6.87 30.25
C THR A 173 -18.14 7.72 31.47
N ALA A 174 -19.30 7.46 32.08
CA ALA A 174 -19.71 8.00 33.36
C ALA A 174 -18.87 7.38 34.49
#